data_AF-A0A510KE22-F1
#
_entry.id   AF-A0A510KE22-F1
#
_cell.length_a   1.000
_cell.length_b   1.000
_cell.length_c   1.000
_cell.angle_alpha   90.00
_cell.angle_beta   90.00
_cell.angle_gamma   90.00
#
_symmetry.space_group_name_H-M   'P 1'
#
loop_
_entity.id
_entity.type
_entity.pdbx_description
1 polymer ?
#
loop_
_entity_poly.entity_id
_entity_poly.type
_entity_poly.pdbx_seq_one_letter_code
_entity_poly.pdbx_strand_id
1 'polypeptide(L)' 'MNKLWTDDGWADYLYWQSQDKRTLKRINELIKDIERNGALNGIGKT' A
#
# COMPACT_ATOMS: atom_id res chain seq x y z
N MET A 1 -5.06 8.20 -9.92
CA MET A 1 -4.28 7.29 -10.80
C MET A 1 -4.72 5.86 -10.54
N ASN A 2 -4.78 5.02 -11.57
CA ASN A 2 -5.06 3.60 -11.39
C ASN A 2 -3.84 2.88 -10.81
N LYS A 3 -4.07 1.94 -9.90
CA LYS A 3 -3.02 1.11 -9.30
C LYS A 3 -2.98 -0.22 -10.00
N LEU A 4 -1.81 -0.57 -10.52
CA LEU A 4 -1.57 -1.88 -11.10
C LEU A 4 -1.09 -2.82 -9.99
N TRP A 5 -1.70 -4.00 -9.91
CA TRP A 5 -1.34 -5.04 -8.96
C TRP A 5 -0.99 -6.31 -9.72
N THR A 6 -0.09 -7.11 -9.15
CA THR A 6 -0.01 -8.53 -9.49
C THR A 6 -1.17 -9.27 -8.82
N ASP A 7 -1.52 -10.45 -9.32
CA ASP A 7 -2.61 -11.25 -8.75
C ASP A 7 -2.37 -11.56 -7.27
N ASP A 8 -1.15 -11.98 -6.91
CA ASP A 8 -0.76 -12.24 -5.52
C ASP A 8 -0.84 -10.97 -4.65
N GLY A 9 -0.33 -9.85 -5.16
CA GLY A 9 -0.36 -8.58 -4.43
C GLY A 9 -1.79 -8.06 -4.20
N TRP A 10 -2.69 -8.32 -5.14
CA TRP A 10 -4.12 -8.01 -4.99
C TRP A 10 -4.80 -8.94 -3.98
N ALA A 11 -4.49 -10.24 -4.02
CA ALA A 11 -5.01 -11.22 -3.06
C ALA A 11 -4.58 -10.87 -1.62
N ASP A 12 -3.32 -10.50 -1.42
CA ASP A 12 -2.80 -10.06 -0.12
C ASP A 12 -3.51 -8.77 0.36
N TYR A 13 -3.71 -7.81 -0.54
CA TYR A 13 -4.43 -6.58 -0.22
C TYR A 13 -5.87 -6.86 0.25
N LEU A 14 -6.59 -7.75 -0.44
CA LEU A 14 -7.94 -8.18 -0.05
C LEU A 14 -7.95 -8.96 1.27
N TYR A 15 -6.96 -9.83 1.49
CA TYR A 15 -6.80 -10.54 2.75
C TYR A 15 -6.70 -9.55 3.93
N TRP A 16 -5.82 -8.55 3.83
CA TRP A 16 -5.65 -7.54 4.87
C TRP A 16 -6.90 -6.70 5.13
N GLN A 17 -7.75 -6.50 4.13
CA GLN A 17 -9.03 -5.80 4.31
C GLN A 17 -9.97 -6.50 5.29
N SER A 18 -9.94 -7.84 5.32
CA SER A 18 -10.78 -8.65 6.20
C SER A 18 -10.15 -8.93 7.56
N GLN A 19 -8.82 -9.07 7.61
CA GLN A 19 -8.11 -9.52 8.80
C GLN A 19 -7.61 -8.39 9.71
N ASP A 20 -6.93 -7.40 9.13
CA ASP A 20 -6.33 -6.32 9.92
C ASP A 20 -6.38 -4.97 9.18
N LYS A 21 -7.32 -4.14 9.61
CA LYS A 21 -7.52 -2.80 9.09
C LYS A 21 -6.35 -1.85 9.39
N ARG A 22 -5.53 -2.12 10.41
CA ARG A 22 -4.34 -1.29 10.71
C ARG A 22 -3.28 -1.50 9.65
N THR A 23 -3.00 -2.76 9.31
CA THR A 23 -2.10 -3.11 8.21
C THR A 23 -2.61 -2.54 6.88
N LEU A 24 -3.91 -2.71 6.56
CA LEU A 24 -4.50 -2.10 5.36
C LEU A 24 -4.33 -0.58 5.31
N LYS A 25 -4.55 0.11 6.44
CA LYS A 25 -4.37 1.56 6.53
C LYS A 25 -2.93 1.95 6.24
N ARG A 26 -1.95 1.23 6.80
CA ARG A 26 -0.52 1.51 6.57
C ARG A 26 -0.13 1.30 5.11
N ILE A 27 -0.62 0.25 4.45
CA ILE A 27 -0.39 0.02 3.02
C ILE A 27 -0.92 1.22 2.21
N ASN A 28 -2.14 1.67 2.49
CA ASN A 28 -2.74 2.81 1.80
C ASN A 28 -2.00 4.13 2.03
N GLU A 29 -1.49 4.36 3.24
CA GLU A 29 -0.66 5.53 3.55
C GLU A 29 0.64 5.50 2.75
N LEU A 30 1.33 4.36 2.69
CA LEU A 30 2.56 4.20 1.92
C LEU A 30 2.32 4.43 0.42
N ILE A 31 1.25 3.86 -0.14
CA ILE A 31 0.91 4.06 -1.56
C ILE A 31 0.66 5.53 -1.88
N LYS A 32 -0.10 6.23 -1.03
CA LYS A 32 -0.37 7.68 -1.20
C LYS A 32 0.89 8.52 -1.07
N ASP A 33 1.75 8.16 -0.12
CA ASP A 33 3.00 8.87 0.11
C ASP A 33 3.98 8.70 -1.07
N ILE A 34 4.07 7.49 -1.62
CA ILE A 34 4.86 7.21 -2.83
C ILE A 34 4.35 8.03 -4.02
N GLU A 35 3.03 8.19 -4.19
CA GLU A 35 2.47 9.04 -5.24
C GLU A 35 2.87 10.51 -5.10
N ARG A 36 2.99 11.00 -3.85
CA ARG A 36 3.25 12.42 -3.57
C ARG A 36 4.74 12.74 -3.56
N ASN A 37 5.53 11.90 -2.91
CA ASN A 37 6.92 12.15 -2.55
C ASN A 37 7.91 11.28 -3.35
N GLY A 38 7.41 10.31 -4.10
CA GLY A 38 8.23 9.34 -4.84
C GLY A 38 8.70 8.17 -3.97
N ALA A 39 9.18 7.11 -4.62
CA ALA A 39 9.44 5.83 -3.97
C ALA A 39 10.56 5.84 -2.90
N LEU A 40 11.51 6.77 -2.99
CA LEU A 40 12.72 6.78 -2.15
C LEU A 40 12.78 7.91 -1.11
N ASN A 41 11.76 8.77 -1.09
CA ASN A 41 11.73 9.96 -0.23
C ASN A 41 10.51 9.97 0.70
N GLY A 42 9.98 8.79 1.00
CA GLY A 42 8.72 8.63 1.72
C GLY A 42 8.85 8.09 3.15
N ILE A 43 7.70 7.97 3.81
CA ILE A 43 7.52 7.51 5.20
C ILE A 43 7.82 6.03 5.44
N GLY A 44 8.12 5.28 4.37
CA GLY A 44 8.59 3.89 4.42
C GLY A 44 10.13 3.78 4.37
N LYS A 45 10.83 4.90 4.18
CA LYS A 45 12.28 4.94 4.23
C LYS A 45 12.73 4.64 5.66
N THR A 46 13.59 3.64 5.80
CA THR A 46 14.33 3.32 7.02
C THR A 46 15.82 3.46 6.75
#